data_AF-A0A938FYP6-F1
#
_entry.id   AF-A0A938FYP6-F1
#
_cell.length_a   1.000
_cell.length_b   1.000
_cell.length_c   1.000
_cell.angle_alpha   90.00
_cell.angle_beta   90.00
_cell.angle_gamma   90.00
#
_symmetry.space_group_name_H-M   'P 1'
#
loop_
_entity.id
_entity.type
_entity.pdbx_description
1 polymer ?
#
loop_
_entity_poly.entity_id
_entity_poly.type
_entity_poly.pdbx_seq_one_letter_code
_entity_poly.pdbx_strand_id
1 'polypeptide(L)'
;MEMWVQLSESSTLRAQAALFQTSETSVNIQPAFLPTLERSRPALQGRFEFSQRVGDDTRIEIAPGFHTSTTHVAGASVGSSLFSLDWFANPWPKLEFAGMFFTGQNVSNMGALRQGFTVLDTTNVLLVHSRGGWAQFTLLATRRLSFNLYGGQHDDRNADLRLGGIGKNLAYAGNLMYRLAPNVLLSFESSQVRTTYLGSGKRLTNHYDLAVGYLF
;
A
#
# COMPACT_ATOMS: atom_id res chain seq x y z
N MET A 1 -8.97 -15.31 12.40
CA MET A 1 -8.22 -16.53 12.76
C MET A 1 -6.75 -16.25 12.55
N GLU A 2 -5.92 -16.64 13.50
CA GLU A 2 -4.48 -16.50 13.43
C GLU A 2 -3.83 -17.79 13.93
N MET A 3 -2.79 -18.24 13.22
CA MET A 3 -2.00 -19.40 13.55
C MET A 3 -0.52 -19.02 13.48
N TRP A 4 0.25 -19.49 14.45
CA TRP A 4 1.68 -19.28 14.50
C TRP A 4 2.37 -20.62 14.76
N VAL A 5 3.39 -20.92 13.96
CA VAL A 5 4.14 -22.18 14.02
C VAL A 5 5.62 -21.87 13.97
N GLN A 6 6.35 -22.35 14.97
CA GLN A 6 7.80 -22.33 14.96
C GLN A 6 8.30 -23.54 14.16
N LEU A 7 9.03 -23.29 13.07
CA LEU A 7 9.58 -24.35 12.20
C LEU A 7 10.98 -24.78 12.66
N SER A 8 11.75 -23.85 13.23
CA SER A 8 13.07 -24.10 13.83
C SER A 8 13.36 -23.04 14.91
N GLU A 9 14.54 -23.09 15.52
CA GLU A 9 15.02 -22.02 16.42
C GLU A 9 15.15 -20.65 15.71
N SER A 10 15.28 -20.65 14.38
CA SER A 10 15.53 -19.45 13.56
C SER A 10 14.43 -19.15 12.56
N SER A 11 13.39 -19.99 12.47
CA SER A 11 12.38 -19.92 11.41
C SER A 11 10.97 -19.96 11.99
N THR A 12 10.11 -19.02 11.57
CA THR A 12 8.71 -19.00 11.99
C THR A 12 7.78 -18.83 10.79
N LEU A 13 6.62 -19.44 10.88
CA LEU A 13 5.51 -19.28 9.96
C LEU A 13 4.31 -18.70 10.70
N ARG A 14 3.69 -17.67 10.15
CA ARG A 14 2.45 -17.06 10.65
C ARG A 14 1.41 -17.05 9.55
N ALA A 15 0.21 -17.52 9.84
CA ALA A 15 -0.92 -17.47 8.92
C ALA A 15 -2.08 -16.72 9.58
N GLN A 16 -2.66 -15.78 8.85
CA GLN A 16 -3.75 -14.93 9.32
C GLN A 16 -4.86 -14.90 8.28
N ALA A 17 -6.10 -14.95 8.74
CA ALA A 17 -7.29 -14.77 7.91
C ALA A 17 -8.37 -14.04 8.70
N ALA A 18 -9.05 -13.08 8.06
CA ALA A 18 -10.08 -12.28 8.70
C ALA A 18 -11.22 -11.96 7.74
N LEU A 19 -12.43 -11.87 8.31
CA LEU A 19 -13.53 -11.16 7.68
C LEU A 19 -13.36 -9.67 7.96
N PHE A 20 -13.43 -8.86 6.92
CA PHE A 20 -13.25 -7.43 6.95
C PHE A 20 -14.46 -6.74 6.32
N GLN A 21 -14.79 -5.53 6.76
CA GLN A 21 -15.82 -4.72 6.10
C GLN A 21 -15.16 -3.68 5.20
N THR A 22 -15.45 -3.73 3.90
CA THR A 22 -14.95 -2.74 2.94
C THR A 22 -15.50 -1.34 3.22
N SER A 23 -14.80 -0.31 2.74
CA SER A 23 -15.27 1.08 2.76
C SER A 23 -15.09 1.72 1.39
N GLU A 24 -16.20 2.04 0.74
CA GLU A 24 -16.25 2.62 -0.61
C GLU A 24 -16.65 4.10 -0.60
N THR A 25 -16.17 4.83 0.42
CA THR A 25 -16.55 6.24 0.66
C THR A 25 -15.90 7.24 -0.30
N SER A 26 -14.81 6.86 -0.96
CA SER A 26 -14.03 7.75 -1.83
C SER A 26 -14.05 7.31 -3.31
N VAL A 27 -14.97 6.45 -3.71
CA VAL A 27 -15.05 5.93 -5.08
C VAL A 27 -15.38 7.03 -6.08
N ASN A 28 -14.61 7.12 -7.16
CA ASN A 28 -14.77 8.10 -8.23
C ASN A 28 -15.61 7.51 -9.39
N ILE A 29 -16.93 7.53 -9.24
CA ILE A 29 -17.91 7.12 -10.26
C ILE A 29 -18.87 8.27 -10.60
N GLN A 30 -19.64 8.13 -11.68
CA GLN A 30 -20.60 9.15 -12.08
C GLN A 30 -21.63 9.44 -10.98
N PRO A 31 -22.03 10.70 -10.77
CA PRO A 31 -23.00 11.08 -9.75
C PRO A 31 -24.33 10.32 -9.84
N ALA A 32 -24.77 9.96 -11.04
CA ALA A 32 -26.00 9.20 -11.26
C ALA A 32 -25.98 7.79 -10.64
N PHE A 33 -24.80 7.18 -10.47
CA PHE A 33 -24.65 5.83 -9.92
C PHE A 33 -24.29 5.82 -8.43
N LEU A 34 -23.85 6.95 -7.86
CA LEU A 34 -23.51 7.06 -6.43
C LEU A 34 -24.63 6.57 -5.48
N PRO A 35 -25.93 6.84 -5.72
CA PRO A 35 -27.00 6.35 -4.84
C PRO A 35 -27.17 4.83 -4.86
N THR A 36 -26.67 4.17 -5.91
CA THR A 36 -26.79 2.71 -6.09
C THR A 36 -25.59 1.94 -5.53
N LEU A 37 -24.54 2.65 -5.11
CA LEU A 37 -23.33 2.07 -4.55
C LEU A 37 -23.58 1.64 -3.12
N GLU A 38 -23.40 0.35 -2.82
CA GLU A 38 -23.30 -0.03 -1.42
C GLU A 38 -21.89 0.23 -0.90
N ARG A 39 -21.83 1.00 0.18
CA ARG A 39 -20.58 1.55 0.71
C ARG A 39 -19.78 0.56 1.56
N SER A 40 -20.40 -0.53 2.02
CA SER A 40 -19.79 -1.44 3.00
C SER A 40 -20.24 -2.87 2.77
N ARG A 41 -19.28 -3.75 2.49
CA ARG A 41 -19.52 -5.16 2.14
C ARG A 41 -18.58 -6.06 2.94
N PRO A 42 -18.94 -7.33 3.20
CA PRO A 42 -17.98 -8.29 3.73
C PRO A 42 -16.87 -8.56 2.70
N ALA A 43 -15.67 -8.76 3.20
CA ALA A 43 -14.48 -9.15 2.47
C ALA A 43 -13.75 -10.25 3.23
N LEU A 44 -13.04 -11.09 2.51
CA LEU A 44 -12.10 -12.04 3.08
C LEU A 44 -10.68 -11.56 2.78
N GLN A 45 -9.85 -11.51 3.82
CA GLN A 45 -8.42 -11.21 3.70
C GLN A 45 -7.62 -12.32 4.36
N GLY A 46 -6.43 -12.57 3.81
CA GLY A 46 -5.48 -13.47 4.42
C GLY A 46 -4.04 -13.09 4.12
N ARG A 47 -3.13 -13.54 4.99
CA ARG A 47 -1.69 -13.27 4.90
C ARG A 47 -0.93 -14.47 5.47
N PHE A 48 0.13 -14.86 4.79
CA PHE A 48 1.06 -15.88 5.23
C PHE A 48 2.42 -15.22 5.32
N GLU A 49 3.09 -15.30 6.46
CA GLU A 49 4.40 -14.71 6.69
C GLU A 49 5.38 -15.82 7.04
N PHE A 50 6.49 -15.85 6.32
CA PHE A 50 7.66 -16.62 6.66
C PHE A 50 8.73 -15.65 7.14
N SER A 51 9.30 -15.93 8.32
CA SER A 51 10.43 -15.18 8.88
C SER A 51 11.59 -16.13 9.14
N GLN A 52 12.78 -15.70 8.75
CA GLN A 52 14.04 -16.40 8.95
C GLN A 52 15.05 -15.45 9.59
N ARG A 53 15.55 -15.80 10.77
CA ARG A 53 16.74 -15.17 11.35
C ARG A 53 17.99 -15.71 10.67
N VAL A 54 18.92 -14.81 10.38
CA VAL A 54 20.24 -15.11 9.83
C VAL A 54 21.25 -14.53 10.83
N GLY A 55 21.80 -15.39 11.69
CA GLY A 55 22.60 -14.94 12.83
C GLY A 55 21.80 -14.17 13.89
N ASP A 56 22.49 -13.30 14.63
CA ASP A 56 21.91 -12.66 15.82
C ASP A 56 21.06 -11.43 15.48
N ASP A 57 21.52 -10.62 14.54
CA ASP A 57 20.95 -9.29 14.28
C ASP A 57 20.24 -9.16 12.92
N THR A 58 20.29 -10.18 12.06
CA THR A 58 19.69 -10.11 10.72
C THR A 58 18.54 -11.08 10.54
N ARG A 59 17.58 -10.68 9.72
CA ARG A 59 16.39 -11.45 9.39
C ARG A 59 15.88 -11.12 8.00
N ILE A 60 15.14 -12.08 7.45
CA ILE A 60 14.42 -11.97 6.20
C ILE A 60 12.99 -12.39 6.47
N GLU A 61 12.05 -11.57 6.01
CA GLU A 61 10.62 -11.83 6.09
C GLU A 61 10.02 -11.70 4.70
N ILE A 62 9.15 -12.63 4.34
CA ILE A 62 8.36 -12.59 3.11
C ILE A 62 6.94 -12.95 3.49
N ALA A 63 5.99 -12.13 3.07
CA ALA A 63 4.60 -12.38 3.38
C ALA A 63 3.66 -12.16 2.18
N PRO A 64 3.28 -13.23 1.45
CA PRO A 64 2.17 -13.13 0.51
C PRO A 64 0.84 -12.92 1.23
N GLY A 65 -0.03 -12.11 0.62
CA GLY A 65 -1.37 -11.84 1.10
C GLY A 65 -2.39 -11.84 -0.03
N PHE A 66 -3.66 -11.89 0.35
CA PHE A 66 -4.77 -11.78 -0.58
C PHE A 66 -5.96 -11.04 0.02
N HIS A 67 -6.78 -10.49 -0.87
CA HIS A 67 -8.10 -9.94 -0.57
C HIS A 67 -9.10 -10.43 -1.62
N THR A 68 -10.33 -10.67 -1.19
CA THR A 68 -11.47 -10.85 -2.09
C THR A 68 -12.74 -10.25 -1.50
N SER A 69 -13.51 -9.55 -2.33
CA SER A 69 -14.81 -9.00 -1.98
C SER A 69 -15.67 -8.76 -3.23
N THR A 70 -16.90 -8.27 -3.04
CA THR A 70 -17.79 -7.93 -4.15
C THR A 70 -18.47 -6.59 -3.88
N THR A 71 -18.19 -5.63 -4.75
CA THR A 71 -18.89 -4.35 -4.80
C THR A 71 -20.22 -4.54 -5.53
N HIS A 72 -21.27 -3.82 -5.12
CA HIS A 72 -22.46 -3.72 -5.97
C HIS A 72 -22.79 -2.27 -6.24
N VAL A 73 -23.11 -1.99 -7.51
CA VAL A 73 -23.35 -0.67 -8.06
C VAL A 73 -24.16 -0.80 -9.33
N ALA A 74 -25.11 0.10 -9.57
CA ALA A 74 -25.94 0.11 -10.78
C ALA A 74 -26.64 -1.23 -11.09
N GLY A 75 -26.97 -2.02 -10.05
CA GLY A 75 -27.55 -3.36 -10.23
C GLY A 75 -26.56 -4.46 -10.62
N ALA A 76 -25.27 -4.14 -10.78
CA ALA A 76 -24.20 -5.09 -11.09
C ALA A 76 -23.42 -5.52 -9.84
N SER A 77 -22.86 -6.72 -9.89
CA SER A 77 -21.89 -7.24 -8.92
C SER A 77 -20.49 -7.21 -9.53
N VAL A 78 -19.56 -6.54 -8.85
CA VAL A 78 -18.22 -6.21 -9.34
C VAL A 78 -17.19 -6.83 -8.41
N GLY A 79 -16.50 -7.88 -8.86
CA GLY A 79 -15.53 -8.61 -8.04
C GLY A 79 -14.29 -7.77 -7.74
N SER A 80 -13.86 -7.74 -6.48
CA SER A 80 -12.58 -7.18 -6.05
C SER A 80 -11.66 -8.32 -5.64
N SER A 81 -10.44 -8.32 -6.17
CA SER A 81 -9.42 -9.29 -5.82
C SER A 81 -8.04 -8.63 -5.85
N LEU A 82 -7.19 -9.02 -4.90
CA LEU A 82 -5.82 -8.53 -4.82
C LEU A 82 -4.92 -9.63 -4.30
N PHE A 83 -3.74 -9.72 -4.88
CA PHE A 83 -2.59 -10.43 -4.35
C PHE A 83 -1.56 -9.39 -3.90
N SER A 84 -0.97 -9.58 -2.72
CA SER A 84 0.15 -8.79 -2.22
C SER A 84 1.35 -9.67 -1.87
N LEU A 85 2.51 -9.04 -1.84
CA LEU A 85 3.74 -9.60 -1.32
C LEU A 85 4.45 -8.52 -0.51
N ASP A 86 4.45 -8.66 0.81
CA ASP A 86 5.29 -7.85 1.70
C ASP A 86 6.65 -8.50 1.88
N TRP A 87 7.69 -7.70 2.11
CA TRP A 87 8.99 -8.21 2.51
C TRP A 87 9.71 -7.27 3.46
N PHE A 88 10.58 -7.86 4.27
CA PHE A 88 11.59 -7.15 5.05
C PHE A 88 12.90 -7.92 4.99
N ALA A 89 14.03 -7.22 4.91
CA ALA A 89 15.34 -7.82 5.04
C ALA A 89 16.31 -6.81 5.63
N ASN A 90 17.13 -7.22 6.60
CA ASN A 90 18.23 -6.40 7.09
C ASN A 90 19.56 -7.14 6.96
N PRO A 91 20.15 -7.21 5.75
CA PRO A 91 21.34 -8.04 5.49
C PRO A 91 22.57 -7.66 6.33
N TRP A 92 22.58 -6.45 6.90
CA TRP A 92 23.54 -6.02 7.91
C TRP A 92 22.80 -5.25 9.02
N PRO A 93 23.34 -5.20 10.26
CA PRO A 93 22.68 -4.53 11.38
C PRO A 93 22.40 -3.04 11.18
N LYS A 94 23.04 -2.39 10.18
CA LYS A 94 22.86 -0.98 9.87
C LYS A 94 21.98 -0.71 8.65
N LEU A 95 21.52 -1.75 7.96
CA LEU A 95 20.82 -1.63 6.68
C LEU A 95 19.50 -2.40 6.74
N GLU A 96 18.40 -1.73 6.45
CA GLU A 96 17.08 -2.34 6.38
C GLU A 96 16.44 -2.05 5.02
N PHE A 97 15.75 -3.05 4.50
CA PHE A 97 14.96 -3.00 3.28
C PHE A 97 13.58 -3.50 3.63
N ALA A 98 12.56 -2.72 3.28
CA ALA A 98 11.18 -3.12 3.43
C ALA A 98 10.41 -2.80 2.16
N GLY A 99 9.32 -3.50 1.92
CA GLY A 99 8.44 -3.13 0.84
C GLY A 99 7.22 -4.01 0.76
N MET A 100 6.36 -3.62 -0.17
CA MET A 100 5.18 -4.35 -0.56
C MET A 100 5.00 -4.21 -2.06
N PHE A 101 4.55 -5.27 -2.71
CA PHE A 101 4.01 -5.26 -4.06
C PHE A 101 2.56 -5.73 -4.02
N PHE A 102 1.72 -5.20 -4.90
CA PHE A 102 0.39 -5.73 -5.13
C PHE A 102 0.01 -5.75 -6.60
N THR A 103 -0.90 -6.65 -6.94
CA THR A 103 -1.60 -6.69 -8.22
C THR A 103 -3.02 -7.17 -8.00
N GLY A 104 -3.97 -6.63 -8.75
CA GLY A 104 -5.37 -6.98 -8.58
C GLY A 104 -6.30 -6.15 -9.45
N GLN A 105 -7.57 -6.15 -9.05
CA GLN A 105 -8.64 -5.41 -9.70
C GLN A 105 -9.62 -4.91 -8.64
N ASN A 106 -10.24 -3.75 -8.91
CA ASN A 106 -11.15 -3.11 -7.96
C ASN A 106 -10.54 -2.97 -6.55
N VAL A 107 -9.35 -2.39 -6.50
CA VAL A 107 -8.55 -2.30 -5.26
C VAL A 107 -8.81 -1.02 -4.45
N SER A 108 -9.68 -0.14 -4.94
CA SER A 108 -9.93 1.19 -4.34
C SER A 108 -10.47 1.15 -2.91
N ASN A 109 -11.18 0.08 -2.55
CA ASN A 109 -11.74 -0.13 -1.23
C ASN A 109 -10.70 -0.55 -0.16
N MET A 110 -9.42 -0.63 -0.53
CA MET A 110 -8.27 -0.97 0.33
C MET A 110 -7.31 0.21 0.54
N GLY A 111 -7.78 1.45 0.38
CA GLY A 111 -6.94 2.65 0.54
C GLY A 111 -6.06 2.97 -0.66
N ALA A 112 -6.31 2.31 -1.79
CA ALA A 112 -5.62 2.54 -3.07
C ALA A 112 -6.18 3.78 -3.79
N LEU A 113 -5.78 4.02 -5.04
CA LEU A 113 -6.41 5.08 -5.86
C LEU A 113 -7.94 4.91 -5.90
N ARG A 114 -8.64 6.04 -5.98
CA ARG A 114 -10.11 6.16 -5.84
C ARG A 114 -10.94 5.46 -6.94
N GLN A 115 -10.33 4.68 -7.83
CA GLN A 115 -10.94 4.20 -9.09
C GLN A 115 -10.85 2.67 -9.21
N GLY A 116 -11.71 1.95 -8.50
CA GLY A 116 -11.73 0.48 -8.56
C GLY A 116 -12.47 -0.10 -9.77
N PHE A 117 -13.40 0.67 -10.33
CA PHE A 117 -14.22 0.26 -11.47
C PHE A 117 -14.75 1.48 -12.21
N THR A 118 -15.13 1.27 -13.46
CA THR A 118 -15.71 2.26 -14.37
C THR A 118 -17.10 1.79 -14.78
N VAL A 119 -18.14 2.57 -14.49
CA VAL A 119 -19.48 2.29 -15.02
C VAL A 119 -19.56 2.88 -16.43
N LEU A 120 -19.77 2.05 -17.46
CA LEU A 120 -19.95 2.51 -18.83
C LEU A 120 -21.43 2.81 -19.12
N ASP A 121 -22.31 1.92 -18.67
CA ASP A 121 -23.77 2.06 -18.69
C ASP A 121 -24.40 1.18 -17.59
N THR A 122 -25.73 1.08 -17.54
CA THR A 122 -26.47 0.31 -16.52
C THR A 122 -26.23 -1.21 -16.57
N THR A 123 -25.64 -1.71 -17.65
CA THR A 123 -25.36 -3.13 -17.87
C THR A 123 -23.86 -3.46 -17.93
N ASN A 124 -23.02 -2.44 -18.09
CA ASN A 124 -21.59 -2.59 -18.31
C ASN A 124 -20.79 -1.87 -17.23
N VAL A 125 -20.22 -2.64 -16.29
CA VAL A 125 -19.25 -2.15 -15.31
C VAL A 125 -17.90 -2.80 -15.56
N LEU A 126 -16.91 -1.98 -15.88
CA LEU A 126 -15.55 -2.41 -16.18
C LEU A 126 -14.69 -2.37 -14.90
N LEU A 127 -14.02 -3.46 -14.61
CA LEU A 127 -13.07 -3.55 -13.51
C LEU A 127 -11.80 -2.80 -13.85
N VAL A 128 -11.30 -1.97 -12.93
CA VAL A 128 -9.98 -1.34 -13.09
C VAL A 128 -8.94 -2.30 -12.54
N HIS A 129 -8.04 -2.75 -13.42
CA HIS A 129 -6.87 -3.52 -13.04
C HIS A 129 -5.78 -2.57 -12.54
N SER A 130 -5.13 -2.97 -11.45
CA SER A 130 -4.18 -2.13 -10.75
C SER A 130 -2.99 -2.95 -10.30
N ARG A 131 -1.81 -2.34 -10.36
CA ARG A 131 -0.60 -2.87 -9.74
C ARG A 131 0.12 -1.74 -9.01
N GLY A 132 0.87 -2.09 -8.00
CA GLY A 132 1.60 -1.09 -7.26
C GLY A 132 2.43 -1.68 -6.16
N GLY A 133 2.86 -0.81 -5.27
CA GLY A 133 3.75 -1.19 -4.19
C GLY A 133 4.58 -0.03 -3.71
N TRP A 134 5.34 -0.28 -2.66
CA TRP A 134 6.30 0.64 -2.10
C TRP A 134 7.55 -0.13 -1.67
N ALA A 135 8.66 0.58 -1.61
CA ALA A 135 9.90 0.07 -1.05
C ALA A 135 10.56 1.18 -0.22
N GLN A 136 11.23 0.77 0.84
CA GLN A 136 12.00 1.63 1.72
C GLN A 136 13.39 1.02 1.95
N PHE A 137 14.37 1.90 1.98
CA PHE A 137 15.75 1.65 2.39
C PHE A 137 16.06 2.51 3.60
N THR A 138 16.60 1.90 4.65
CA THR A 138 17.04 2.57 5.88
C THR A 138 18.52 2.32 6.10
N LEU A 139 19.28 3.39 6.32
CA LEU A 139 20.66 3.34 6.78
C LEU A 139 20.77 3.92 8.21
N LEU A 140 21.10 3.06 9.16
CA LEU A 140 21.42 3.43 10.55
C LEU A 140 22.88 3.90 10.64
N ALA A 141 23.15 5.10 10.11
CA ALA A 141 24.50 5.64 9.98
C ALA A 141 25.24 5.70 11.32
N THR A 142 24.57 6.13 12.39
CA THR A 142 25.08 6.12 13.76
C THR A 142 23.98 5.77 14.76
N ARG A 143 24.31 5.61 16.05
CA ARG A 143 23.31 5.44 17.13
C ARG A 143 22.32 6.61 17.26
N ARG A 144 22.62 7.76 16.65
CA ARG A 144 21.80 8.97 16.69
C ARG A 144 21.31 9.44 15.33
N LEU A 145 21.74 8.81 14.22
CA LEU A 145 21.48 9.31 12.88
C LEU A 145 21.03 8.16 11.98
N SER A 146 19.85 8.33 11.37
CA SER A 146 19.37 7.45 10.31
C SER A 146 18.98 8.24 9.06
N PHE A 147 19.14 7.58 7.91
CA PHE A 147 18.66 8.04 6.62
C PHE A 147 17.62 7.05 6.11
N ASN A 148 16.49 7.54 5.63
CA ASN A 148 15.46 6.73 5.02
C ASN A 148 15.20 7.23 3.60
N LEU A 149 15.17 6.33 2.64
CA LEU A 149 14.74 6.59 1.27
C LEU A 149 13.56 5.67 0.99
N TYR A 150 12.45 6.21 0.54
CA TYR A 150 11.28 5.41 0.23
C TYR A 150 10.58 5.90 -1.03
N GLY A 151 9.90 5.00 -1.70
CA GLY A 151 9.12 5.32 -2.87
C GLY A 151 8.11 4.24 -3.16
N GLY A 152 7.05 4.63 -3.85
CA GLY A 152 5.98 3.71 -4.19
C GLY A 152 5.19 4.21 -5.38
N GLN A 153 4.48 3.28 -6.01
CA GLN A 153 3.61 3.59 -7.12
C GLN A 153 2.29 2.83 -7.01
N HIS A 154 1.27 3.42 -7.62
CA HIS A 154 0.04 2.76 -8.02
C HIS A 154 -0.14 3.05 -9.51
N ASP A 155 -0.28 2.02 -10.32
CA ASP A 155 -0.45 2.05 -11.77
C ASP A 155 -1.76 1.34 -12.14
N ASP A 156 -2.76 2.12 -12.51
CA ASP A 156 -4.06 1.64 -13.01
C ASP A 156 -3.97 1.43 -14.53
N ARG A 157 -4.62 0.38 -15.02
CA ARG A 157 -4.66 0.10 -16.45
C ARG A 157 -5.45 1.18 -17.17
N ASN A 158 -4.76 2.02 -17.93
CA ASN A 158 -5.36 3.14 -18.67
C ASN A 158 -6.60 2.77 -19.52
N ALA A 159 -6.64 1.56 -20.09
CA ALA A 159 -7.79 1.10 -20.90
C ALA A 159 -9.07 0.89 -20.08
N ASP A 160 -8.94 0.73 -18.76
CA ASP A 160 -10.06 0.53 -17.85
C ASP A 160 -10.59 1.86 -17.27
N LEU A 161 -9.91 2.97 -17.59
CA LEU A 161 -10.17 4.28 -17.04
C LEU A 161 -10.91 5.19 -18.01
N ARG A 162 -11.73 6.08 -17.45
CA ARG A 162 -12.32 7.20 -18.20
C ARG A 162 -11.32 8.35 -18.29
N LEU A 163 -11.55 9.27 -19.25
CA LEU A 163 -10.82 10.54 -19.32
C LEU A 163 -10.90 11.27 -17.97
N GLY A 164 -9.77 11.81 -17.52
CA GLY A 164 -9.62 12.39 -16.17
C GLY A 164 -9.31 11.36 -15.08
N GLY A 165 -9.27 10.06 -15.40
CA GLY A 165 -8.81 8.98 -14.53
C GLY A 165 -7.36 9.15 -14.09
N ILE A 166 -6.99 8.63 -12.92
CA ILE A 166 -5.59 8.58 -12.48
C ILE A 166 -4.99 7.30 -13.06
N GLY A 167 -4.19 7.41 -14.12
CA GLY A 167 -3.49 6.26 -14.69
C GLY A 167 -2.32 5.81 -13.84
N LYS A 168 -1.57 6.76 -13.27
CA LYS A 168 -0.42 6.43 -12.41
C LYS A 168 -0.23 7.46 -11.31
N ASN A 169 0.06 7.00 -10.11
CA ASN A 169 0.53 7.81 -9.01
C ASN A 169 1.88 7.25 -8.54
N LEU A 170 2.91 8.10 -8.50
CA LEU A 170 4.27 7.74 -8.12
C LEU A 170 4.74 8.72 -7.05
N ALA A 171 5.11 8.22 -5.88
CA ALA A 171 5.69 9.00 -4.80
C ALA A 171 7.11 8.52 -4.53
N TYR A 172 7.99 9.45 -4.20
CA TYR A 172 9.29 9.14 -3.64
C TYR A 172 9.70 10.24 -2.68
N ALA A 173 10.45 9.86 -1.66
CA ALA A 173 10.85 10.73 -0.58
C ALA A 173 12.13 10.24 0.06
N GLY A 174 12.77 11.15 0.79
CA GLY A 174 13.85 10.82 1.68
C GLY A 174 13.74 11.64 2.95
N ASN A 175 14.08 11.04 4.08
CA ASN A 175 14.19 11.75 5.32
C ASN A 175 15.48 11.39 6.07
N LEU A 176 15.85 12.31 6.96
CA LEU A 176 16.93 12.16 7.91
C LEU A 176 16.34 12.34 9.31
N MET A 177 16.66 11.42 10.21
CA MET A 177 16.27 11.53 11.62
C MET A 177 17.52 11.61 12.50
N TYR A 178 17.57 12.61 13.35
CA TYR A 178 18.66 12.86 14.30
C TYR A 178 18.16 12.87 15.74
N ARG A 179 18.74 12.02 16.59
CA ARG A 179 18.49 11.98 18.03
C ARG A 179 19.38 13.01 18.73
N LEU A 180 18.82 14.19 19.00
CA LEU A 180 19.50 15.29 19.69
C LEU A 180 19.79 14.94 21.16
N ALA A 181 18.82 14.32 21.83
CA ALA A 181 18.93 13.79 23.19
C ALA A 181 18.21 12.42 23.27
N PRO A 182 18.40 11.59 24.31
CA PRO A 182 17.75 10.27 24.41
C PRO A 182 16.24 10.31 24.13
N ASN A 183 15.59 11.39 24.54
CA ASN A 183 14.17 11.69 24.42
C ASN A 183 13.81 12.72 23.33
N VAL A 184 14.76 13.25 22.55
CA VAL A 184 14.49 14.30 21.55
C VAL A 184 14.95 13.86 20.16
N LEU A 185 14.03 13.90 19.20
CA LEU A 185 14.27 13.61 17.79
C LEU A 185 14.02 14.85 16.95
N LEU A 186 14.91 15.10 15.99
CA LEU A 186 14.75 16.05 14.90
C LEU A 186 14.61 15.24 13.61
N SER A 187 13.72 15.66 12.71
CA SER A 187 13.57 15.04 11.40
C SER A 187 13.41 16.09 10.32
N PHE A 188 14.05 15.86 9.18
CA PHE A 188 13.79 16.60 7.95
C PHE A 188 13.41 15.62 6.85
N GLU A 189 12.33 15.92 6.13
CA GLU A 189 11.85 15.12 5.01
C GLU A 189 11.67 15.97 3.75
N SER A 190 11.98 15.37 2.60
CA SER A 190 11.70 15.93 1.27
C SER A 190 11.01 14.86 0.44
N SER A 191 9.85 15.19 -0.15
CA SER A 191 9.07 14.26 -0.96
C SER A 191 8.54 14.90 -2.24
N GLN A 192 8.31 14.06 -3.26
CA GLN A 192 7.59 14.44 -4.47
C GLN A 192 6.58 13.36 -4.85
N VAL A 193 5.36 13.80 -5.12
CA VAL A 193 4.28 12.99 -5.69
C VAL A 193 4.04 13.40 -7.13
N ARG A 194 3.94 12.41 -8.02
CA ARG A 194 3.68 12.56 -9.45
C ARG A 194 2.42 11.81 -9.81
N THR A 195 1.37 12.53 -10.21
CA THR A 195 0.10 11.94 -10.60
C THR A 195 -0.15 12.17 -12.08
N THR A 196 -0.23 11.11 -12.87
CA THR A 196 -0.55 11.14 -14.29
C THR A 196 -2.03 10.88 -14.48
N TYR A 197 -2.73 11.87 -15.02
CA TYR A 197 -4.14 11.80 -15.36
C TYR A 197 -4.33 11.48 -16.84
N LEU A 198 -5.24 10.57 -17.14
CA LEU A 198 -5.58 10.20 -18.51
C LEU A 198 -6.17 11.41 -19.25
N GLY A 199 -5.51 11.83 -20.33
CA GLY A 199 -5.91 12.97 -21.15
C GLY A 199 -5.54 14.36 -20.60
N SER A 200 -5.08 14.49 -19.34
CA SER A 200 -4.71 15.77 -18.72
C SER A 200 -3.23 15.91 -18.38
N GLY A 201 -2.45 14.83 -18.51
CA GLY A 201 -1.01 14.84 -18.28
C GLY A 201 -0.62 14.71 -16.80
N LYS A 202 0.63 15.05 -16.51
CA LYS A 202 1.28 14.82 -15.21
C LYS A 202 1.18 16.06 -14.31
N ARG A 203 0.73 15.87 -13.07
CA ARG A 203 0.76 16.84 -11.98
C ARG A 203 1.85 16.46 -10.98
N LEU A 204 2.50 17.46 -10.40
CA LEU A 204 3.59 17.30 -9.44
C LEU A 204 3.23 18.04 -8.15
N THR A 205 3.52 17.42 -7.01
CA THR A 205 3.42 18.03 -5.69
C THR A 205 4.71 17.76 -4.93
N ASN A 206 5.37 18.81 -4.44
CA ASN A 206 6.57 18.68 -3.61
C ASN A 206 6.21 19.06 -2.17
N HIS A 207 6.74 18.33 -1.19
CA HIS A 207 6.63 18.68 0.22
C HIS A 207 8.01 18.64 0.88
N TYR A 208 8.19 19.51 1.87
CA TYR A 208 9.37 19.62 2.69
C TYR A 208 8.92 19.83 4.12
N ASP A 209 9.27 18.90 5.00
CA ASP A 209 8.78 18.89 6.38
C ASP A 209 9.94 18.91 7.35
N LEU A 210 9.77 19.67 8.44
CA LEU A 210 10.68 19.71 9.58
C LEU A 210 9.89 19.36 10.83
N ALA A 211 10.37 18.38 11.59
CA ALA A 211 9.69 17.89 12.78
C ALA A 211 10.63 17.81 13.99
N VAL A 212 10.05 18.03 15.17
CA VAL A 212 10.67 17.80 16.47
C VAL A 212 9.75 16.89 17.28
N GLY A 213 10.28 15.78 17.79
CA GLY A 213 9.54 14.83 18.62
C GLY A 213 10.17 14.67 19.99
N TYR A 214 9.33 14.59 21.03
CA TYR A 214 9.74 14.25 22.39
C TYR A 214 9.18 12.88 22.78
N LEU A 215 10.03 11.98 23.28
CA LEU A 215 9.67 10.63 23.73
C LEU A 215 9.52 10.65 25.26
N PHE A 216 8.31 10.39 25.76
CA PHE A 216 7.99 10.29 27.19
C PHE A 216 8.22 8.87 27.73
#